data_AF-A0A0M2M242-F1
#
_entry.id   AF-A0A0M2M242-F1
#
_cell.length_a   1.000
_cell.length_b   1.000
_cell.length_c   1.000
_cell.angle_alpha   90.00
_cell.angle_beta   90.00
_cell.angle_gamma   90.00
#
_symmetry.space_group_name_H-M   'P 1'
#
loop_
_entity.id
_entity.type
_entity.pdbx_description
1 polymer ?
#
loop_
_entity_poly.entity_id
_entity_poly.type
_entity_poly.pdbx_seq_one_letter_code
_entity_poly.pdbx_strand_id
1 'polypeptide(L)'
;MLAGALDRFSAALSTAGRFDEMTEAQERAIRVAEGAGRTAEDLARMRISLGDRLRDNGRLDAAIRAYARAAETAEPETGTAHPAVVEAGIGMAECAADLGRHGDALHSYRWVVPAARRALGDAAEPTRRAEAGMRASASVRRRRIAAVAGAVLIAVIVGAVLWEQFA
;
A
#
# COMPACT_ATOMS: atom_id res chain seq x y z
N MET A 1 -12.04 -19.57 14.38
CA MET A 1 -12.03 -20.45 13.18
C MET A 1 -12.80 -19.91 11.96
N LEU A 2 -13.45 -18.73 11.99
CA LEU A 2 -14.07 -18.14 10.79
C LEU A 2 -13.05 -17.42 9.87
N ALA A 3 -12.15 -16.62 10.45
CA ALA A 3 -11.14 -15.85 9.71
C ALA A 3 -10.21 -16.74 8.86
N GLY A 4 -9.67 -17.82 9.44
CA GLY A 4 -8.83 -18.78 8.70
C GLY A 4 -9.58 -19.63 7.66
N ALA A 5 -10.92 -19.73 7.75
CA ALA A 5 -11.72 -20.39 6.71
C ALA A 5 -11.96 -19.43 5.53
N LEU A 6 -12.28 -18.16 5.83
CA LEU A 6 -12.41 -17.11 4.82
C LEU A 6 -11.09 -16.84 4.10
N ASP A 7 -9.97 -16.85 4.82
CA ASP A 7 -8.66 -16.68 4.22
C ASP A 7 -8.35 -17.76 3.18
N ARG A 8 -8.64 -19.02 3.51
CA ARG A 8 -8.43 -20.16 2.60
C ARG A 8 -9.40 -20.13 1.42
N PHE A 9 -10.65 -19.77 1.66
CA PHE A 9 -11.66 -19.66 0.60
C PHE A 9 -11.33 -18.53 -0.38
N SER A 10 -10.92 -17.37 0.14
CA SER A 10 -10.53 -16.21 -0.64
C SER A 10 -9.24 -16.45 -1.44
N ALA A 11 -8.27 -17.16 -0.86
CA ALA A 11 -7.09 -17.62 -1.59
C ALA A 11 -7.46 -18.55 -2.76
N ALA A 12 -8.37 -19.52 -2.53
CA ALA A 12 -8.82 -20.42 -3.59
C ALA A 12 -9.55 -19.70 -4.73
N LEU A 13 -10.42 -18.73 -4.42
CA LEU A 13 -11.08 -17.90 -5.44
C LEU A 13 -10.09 -17.02 -6.20
N SER A 14 -9.06 -16.49 -5.51
CA SER A 14 -7.99 -15.73 -6.17
C SER A 14 -7.19 -16.59 -7.15
N THR A 15 -6.80 -17.80 -6.75
CA THR A 15 -6.12 -18.75 -7.66
C THR A 15 -6.97 -19.12 -8.88
N ALA A 16 -8.30 -19.13 -8.73
CA ALA A 16 -9.24 -19.38 -9.81
C ALA A 16 -9.53 -18.15 -10.71
N GLY A 17 -8.93 -16.98 -10.43
CA GLY A 17 -9.18 -15.74 -11.18
C GLY A 17 -10.55 -15.10 -10.92
N ARG A 18 -11.30 -15.58 -9.92
CA ARG A 18 -12.68 -15.15 -9.62
C ARG A 18 -12.68 -14.02 -8.59
N PHE A 19 -12.04 -12.91 -8.94
CA PHE A 19 -11.73 -11.83 -8.00
C PHE A 19 -12.93 -11.04 -7.50
N ASP A 20 -13.93 -10.83 -8.36
CA ASP A 20 -15.13 -10.09 -7.96
C ASP A 20 -15.95 -10.93 -6.97
N GLU A 21 -16.03 -12.25 -7.18
CA GLU A 21 -16.68 -13.17 -6.24
C GLU A 21 -15.91 -13.31 -4.93
N MET A 22 -14.58 -13.31 -4.99
CA MET A 22 -13.72 -13.25 -3.80
C MET A 22 -14.01 -12.00 -2.97
N THR A 23 -14.07 -10.85 -3.64
CA THR A 23 -14.33 -9.56 -3.00
C THR A 23 -15.72 -9.56 -2.36
N GLU A 24 -16.74 -9.98 -3.11
CA GLU A 24 -18.11 -10.02 -2.61
C GLU A 24 -18.26 -10.98 -1.41
N ALA A 25 -17.67 -12.18 -1.49
CA ALA A 25 -17.69 -13.14 -0.41
C ALA A 25 -17.03 -12.60 0.86
N GLN A 26 -15.90 -11.90 0.71
CA GLN A 26 -15.16 -11.35 1.84
C GLN A 26 -15.85 -10.13 2.43
N GLU A 27 -16.43 -9.24 1.61
CA GLU A 27 -17.25 -8.11 2.10
C GLU A 27 -18.52 -8.60 2.80
N ARG A 28 -19.17 -9.64 2.30
CA ARG A 28 -20.30 -10.29 2.97
C ARG A 28 -19.88 -10.87 4.31
N ALA A 29 -18.72 -11.52 4.37
CA ALA A 29 -18.20 -12.07 5.62
C ALA A 29 -17.87 -10.99 6.66
N ILE A 30 -17.31 -9.85 6.22
CA ILE A 30 -17.09 -8.68 7.08
C ILE A 30 -18.43 -8.16 7.63
N ARG A 31 -19.45 -8.00 6.78
CA ARG A 31 -20.80 -7.57 7.22
C ARG A 31 -21.42 -8.53 8.24
N VAL A 32 -21.26 -9.85 8.05
CA VAL A 32 -21.74 -10.85 9.01
C VAL A 32 -20.97 -10.77 10.32
N ALA A 33 -19.64 -10.61 10.27
CA ALA A 33 -18.81 -10.45 11.45
C ALA A 33 -19.16 -9.18 12.24
N GLU A 34 -19.46 -8.09 11.54
CA GLU A 34 -19.90 -6.82 12.12
C GLU A 34 -21.26 -6.97 12.81
N GLY A 35 -22.25 -7.58 12.14
CA GLY A 35 -23.55 -7.89 12.75
C GLY A 35 -23.48 -8.89 13.91
N ALA A 36 -22.43 -9.72 13.97
CA ALA A 36 -22.16 -10.63 15.07
C ALA A 36 -21.38 -9.97 16.23
N GLY A 37 -21.12 -8.67 16.18
CA GLY A 37 -20.46 -7.92 17.24
C GLY A 37 -18.97 -8.23 17.39
N ARG A 38 -18.27 -8.54 16.29
CA ARG A 38 -16.79 -8.69 16.33
C ARG A 38 -16.12 -7.35 16.63
N THR A 39 -14.95 -7.41 17.25
CA THR A 39 -14.19 -6.21 17.65
C THR A 39 -13.75 -5.41 16.43
N ALA A 40 -13.53 -4.11 16.61
CA ALA A 40 -13.02 -3.26 15.55
C ALA A 40 -11.66 -3.76 15.03
N GLU A 41 -10.79 -4.24 15.92
CA GLU A 41 -9.52 -4.88 15.56
C GLU A 41 -9.72 -6.10 14.64
N ASP A 42 -10.67 -6.98 14.95
CA ASP A 42 -10.97 -8.13 14.11
C ASP A 42 -11.47 -7.73 12.72
N LEU A 43 -12.36 -6.73 12.67
CA LEU A 43 -12.90 -6.21 11.41
C LEU A 43 -11.83 -5.49 10.59
N ALA A 44 -10.95 -4.72 11.22
CA ALA A 44 -9.83 -4.05 10.58
C ALA A 44 -8.86 -5.08 9.98
N ARG A 45 -8.54 -6.15 10.72
CA ARG A 45 -7.69 -7.24 10.21
C ARG A 45 -8.33 -7.95 9.02
N MET A 46 -9.64 -8.21 9.04
CA MET A 46 -10.35 -8.79 7.88
C MET A 46 -10.30 -7.87 6.65
N ARG A 47 -10.38 -6.56 6.85
CA ARG A 47 -10.26 -5.54 5.79
C ARG A 47 -8.83 -5.42 5.25
N ILE A 48 -7.80 -5.51 6.10
CA ILE A 48 -6.39 -5.60 5.69
C ILE A 48 -6.18 -6.83 4.81
N SER A 49 -6.65 -8.00 5.24
CA SER A 49 -6.52 -9.24 4.46
C SER A 49 -7.29 -9.21 3.13
N LEU A 50 -8.31 -8.35 3.00
CA LEU A 50 -8.96 -8.08 1.71
C LEU A 50 -8.07 -7.16 0.85
N GLY A 51 -7.50 -6.11 1.44
CA GLY A 51 -6.54 -5.22 0.78
C GLY A 51 -5.34 -5.97 0.21
N ASP A 52 -4.72 -6.85 0.99
CA ASP A 52 -3.56 -7.65 0.57
C ASP A 52 -3.88 -8.48 -0.67
N ARG A 53 -5.03 -9.18 -0.67
CA ARG A 53 -5.46 -9.98 -1.81
C ARG A 53 -5.81 -9.15 -3.03
N LEU A 54 -6.48 -8.03 -2.85
CA LEU A 54 -6.76 -7.12 -3.96
C LEU A 54 -5.47 -6.60 -4.59
N ARG A 55 -4.46 -6.32 -3.77
CA ARG A 55 -3.14 -5.91 -4.22
C ARG A 55 -2.41 -7.02 -4.97
N ASP A 56 -2.36 -8.23 -4.41
CA ASP A 56 -1.72 -9.40 -5.04
C ASP A 56 -2.31 -9.70 -6.43
N ASN A 57 -3.58 -9.34 -6.64
CA ASN A 57 -4.28 -9.49 -7.92
C ASN A 57 -4.28 -8.21 -8.77
N GLY A 58 -3.45 -7.22 -8.45
CA GLY A 58 -3.29 -5.99 -9.24
C GLY A 58 -4.46 -5.01 -9.16
N ARG A 59 -5.46 -5.24 -8.30
CA ARG A 59 -6.62 -4.34 -8.08
C ARG A 59 -6.27 -3.23 -7.08
N LEU A 60 -5.22 -2.47 -7.39
CA LEU A 60 -4.56 -1.55 -6.45
C LEU A 60 -5.49 -0.46 -5.89
N ASP A 61 -6.36 0.14 -6.71
CA ASP A 61 -7.32 1.15 -6.20
C ASP A 61 -8.36 0.55 -5.25
N ALA A 62 -8.77 -0.70 -5.48
CA ALA A 62 -9.68 -1.40 -4.57
C ALA A 62 -8.97 -1.80 -3.27
N ALA A 63 -7.71 -2.21 -3.36
CA ALA A 63 -6.86 -2.50 -2.20
C ALA A 63 -6.71 -1.25 -1.31
N ILE A 64 -6.42 -0.09 -1.90
CA ILE A 64 -6.33 1.19 -1.17
C ILE A 64 -7.63 1.49 -0.41
N ARG A 65 -8.79 1.30 -1.05
CA ARG A 65 -10.09 1.48 -0.36
C ARG A 65 -10.29 0.50 0.80
N ALA A 66 -9.87 -0.75 0.64
CA ALA A 66 -9.98 -1.75 1.70
C ALA A 66 -9.09 -1.40 2.90
N TYR A 67 -7.84 -0.98 2.66
CA TYR A 67 -6.94 -0.51 3.71
C TYR A 67 -7.44 0.77 4.39
N ALA A 68 -7.95 1.75 3.63
CA ALA A 68 -8.51 2.97 4.20
C ALA A 68 -9.66 2.66 5.18
N ARG A 69 -10.58 1.78 4.78
CA ARG A 69 -11.65 1.31 5.67
C ARG A 69 -11.11 0.55 6.89
N ALA A 70 -10.01 -0.19 6.76
CA ALA A 70 -9.38 -0.85 7.90
C ALA A 70 -8.83 0.15 8.90
N ALA A 71 -8.17 1.21 8.43
CA ALA A 71 -7.68 2.30 9.27
C ALA A 71 -8.85 3.03 9.96
N GLU A 72 -9.91 3.39 9.23
CA GLU A 72 -11.12 4.03 9.78
C GLU A 72 -11.80 3.17 10.86
N THR A 73 -11.75 1.83 10.71
CA THR A 73 -12.31 0.91 11.69
C THR A 73 -11.50 0.90 12.97
N ALA A 74 -10.17 0.94 12.87
CA ALA A 74 -9.27 0.79 14.02
C ALA A 74 -8.88 2.10 14.71
N GLU A 75 -8.90 3.22 13.99
CA GLU A 75 -8.46 4.54 14.48
C GLU A 75 -9.24 5.04 15.71
N PRO A 76 -10.58 4.90 15.82
CA PRO A 76 -11.33 5.46 16.95
C PRO A 76 -10.98 4.87 18.32
N GLU A 77 -10.45 3.64 18.37
CA GLU A 77 -10.20 2.94 19.65
C GLU A 77 -8.85 3.31 20.26
N THR A 78 -7.84 3.62 19.45
CA THR A 78 -6.42 3.68 19.89
C THR A 78 -5.56 4.67 19.12
N GLY A 79 -6.13 5.40 18.15
CA GLY A 79 -5.44 6.44 17.37
C GLY A 79 -4.45 5.91 16.34
N THR A 80 -3.65 6.81 15.78
CA THR A 80 -2.81 6.54 14.60
C THR A 80 -1.62 5.60 14.83
N ALA A 81 -1.35 5.23 16.09
CA ALA A 81 -0.30 4.28 16.45
C ALA A 81 -0.82 2.84 16.62
N HIS A 82 -2.11 2.59 16.36
CA HIS A 82 -2.64 1.23 16.43
C HIS A 82 -2.02 0.32 15.36
N PRO A 83 -1.62 -0.93 15.69
CA PRO A 83 -1.03 -1.87 14.73
C PRO A 83 -1.79 -2.01 13.41
N ALA A 84 -3.13 -2.07 13.45
CA ALA A 84 -3.93 -2.19 12.22
C ALA A 84 -3.93 -0.91 11.36
N VAL A 85 -3.89 0.27 11.98
CA VAL A 85 -3.79 1.55 11.25
C VAL A 85 -2.43 1.64 10.58
N VAL A 86 -1.36 1.26 11.30
CA VAL A 86 -0.01 1.17 10.75
C VAL A 86 0.03 0.22 9.57
N GLU A 87 -0.45 -1.02 9.73
CA GLU A 87 -0.44 -2.04 8.68
C GLU A 87 -1.20 -1.60 7.43
N ALA A 88 -2.39 -1.03 7.61
CA ALA A 88 -3.17 -0.44 6.53
C ALA A 88 -2.43 0.71 5.83
N GLY A 89 -1.77 1.59 6.59
CA GLY A 89 -0.93 2.65 6.06
C GLY A 89 0.23 2.14 5.21
N ILE A 90 0.88 1.05 5.63
CA ILE A 90 1.95 0.40 4.85
C ILE A 90 1.37 -0.16 3.56
N GLY A 91 0.25 -0.88 3.62
CA GLY A 91 -0.42 -1.45 2.45
C GLY A 91 -0.84 -0.40 1.42
N MET A 92 -1.35 0.75 1.86
CA MET A 92 -1.67 1.88 0.97
C MET A 92 -0.42 2.47 0.30
N ALA A 93 0.67 2.65 1.06
CA ALA A 93 1.93 3.17 0.52
C ALA A 93 2.54 2.22 -0.52
N GLU A 94 2.42 0.92 -0.27
CA GLU A 94 2.84 -0.12 -1.19
C GLU A 94 1.99 -0.15 -2.47
N CYS A 95 0.66 -0.05 -2.36
CA CYS A 95 -0.21 0.06 -3.53
C CYS A 95 0.13 1.30 -4.38
N ALA A 96 0.45 2.43 -3.74
CA ALA A 96 0.89 3.63 -4.45
C ALA A 96 2.23 3.41 -5.18
N ALA A 97 3.15 2.65 -4.58
CA ALA A 97 4.41 2.28 -5.23
C ALA A 97 4.17 1.35 -6.43
N ASP A 98 3.27 0.37 -6.30
CA ASP A 98 2.91 -0.57 -7.36
C ASP A 98 2.19 0.13 -8.54
N LEU A 99 1.45 1.21 -8.27
CA LEU A 99 0.89 2.12 -9.28
C LEU A 99 1.96 3.01 -9.96
N GLY A 100 3.23 2.89 -9.58
CA GLY A 100 4.33 3.74 -10.07
C GLY A 100 4.30 5.17 -9.52
N ARG A 101 3.40 5.47 -8.57
CA ARG A 101 3.24 6.76 -7.88
C ARG A 101 4.21 6.86 -6.70
N HIS A 102 5.50 6.72 -6.98
CA HIS A 102 6.55 6.72 -5.94
C HIS A 102 6.64 8.04 -5.14
N GLY A 103 6.12 9.16 -5.67
CA GLY A 103 5.99 10.40 -4.90
C GLY A 103 5.00 10.27 -3.75
N ASP A 104 3.82 9.74 -4.03
CA ASP A 104 2.75 9.52 -3.06
C ASP A 104 3.14 8.44 -2.05
N ALA A 105 3.72 7.34 -2.52
CA ALA A 105 4.26 6.29 -1.65
C ALA A 105 5.27 6.85 -0.64
N LEU A 106 6.21 7.70 -1.08
CA LEU A 106 7.17 8.35 -0.19
C LEU A 106 6.51 9.31 0.79
N HIS A 107 5.48 10.03 0.37
CA HIS A 107 4.71 10.88 1.28
C HIS A 107 4.09 10.05 2.40
N SER A 108 3.44 8.93 2.06
CA SER A 108 2.84 8.01 3.04
C SER A 108 3.88 7.36 3.95
N TYR A 109 4.97 6.81 3.40
CA TYR A 109 6.01 6.15 4.21
C TYR A 109 6.66 7.09 5.24
N ARG A 110 6.77 8.39 4.96
CA ARG A 110 7.31 9.37 5.91
C ARG A 110 6.48 9.48 7.20
N TRP A 111 5.18 9.21 7.12
CA TRP A 111 4.28 9.20 8.28
C TRP A 111 4.19 7.80 8.91
N VAL A 112 4.08 6.77 8.08
CA VAL A 112 3.85 5.40 8.52
C VAL A 112 5.07 4.77 9.19
N VAL A 113 6.29 4.99 8.69
CA VAL A 113 7.50 4.38 9.27
C VAL A 113 7.72 4.81 10.74
N PRO A 114 7.67 6.11 11.09
CA PRO A 114 7.76 6.52 12.49
C PRO A 114 6.63 5.98 13.37
N ALA A 115 5.41 5.84 12.83
CA ALA A 115 4.30 5.23 13.57
C ALA A 115 4.55 3.74 13.82
N ALA A 116 5.01 2.99 12.81
CA ALA A 116 5.37 1.58 12.91
C ALA A 116 6.45 1.32 13.94
N ARG A 117 7.50 2.16 13.97
CA ARG A 117 8.57 2.05 14.98
C ARG A 117 8.05 2.21 16.40
N ARG A 118 7.16 3.17 16.64
CA ARG A 118 6.56 3.41 17.97
C ARG A 118 5.60 2.30 18.38
N ALA A 119 4.81 1.80 17.44
CA ALA A 119 3.76 0.83 17.70
C ALA A 119 4.26 -0.62 17.81
N LEU A 120 5.22 -0.99 16.95
CA LEU A 120 5.64 -2.38 16.72
C LEU A 120 7.12 -2.60 17.07
N GLY A 121 7.92 -1.53 17.16
CA GLY A 121 9.36 -1.60 17.32
C GLY A 121 10.12 -1.66 15.99
N ASP A 122 11.42 -1.36 16.04
CA ASP A 122 12.29 -1.28 14.86
C ASP A 122 12.54 -2.64 14.18
N ALA A 123 12.63 -3.71 14.98
CA ALA A 123 12.92 -5.06 14.48
C ALA A 123 11.69 -5.76 13.88
N ALA A 124 10.49 -5.23 14.11
CA ALA A 124 9.25 -5.81 13.62
C ALA A 124 9.23 -5.88 12.09
N GLU A 125 8.75 -7.00 11.56
CA GLU A 125 8.70 -7.24 10.12
C GLU A 125 7.95 -6.12 9.37
N PRO A 126 6.76 -5.65 9.80
CA PRO A 126 6.08 -4.55 9.12
C PRO A 126 6.90 -3.26 9.08
N THR A 127 7.60 -2.92 10.16
CA THR A 127 8.48 -1.75 10.23
C THR A 127 9.61 -1.85 9.21
N ARG A 128 10.32 -3.00 9.18
CA ARG A 128 11.41 -3.24 8.21
C ARG A 128 10.91 -3.24 6.77
N ARG A 129 9.74 -3.83 6.51
CA ARG A 129 9.07 -3.84 5.22
C ARG A 129 8.74 -2.42 4.74
N ALA A 130 8.15 -1.60 5.62
CA ALA A 130 7.84 -0.20 5.31
C ALA A 130 9.10 0.62 5.00
N GLU A 131 10.18 0.43 5.76
CA GLU A 131 11.47 1.08 5.48
C GLU A 131 12.06 0.65 4.15
N ALA A 132 12.01 -0.65 3.82
CA ALA A 132 12.47 -1.17 2.55
C ALA A 132 11.68 -0.56 1.39
N GLY A 133 10.34 -0.50 1.50
CA GLY A 133 9.47 0.14 0.52
C GLY A 133 9.77 1.64 0.33
N MET A 134 10.04 2.35 1.42
CA MET A 134 10.47 3.75 1.39
C MET A 134 11.80 3.92 0.63
N ARG A 135 12.81 3.08 0.95
CA ARG A 135 14.11 3.11 0.27
C ARG A 135 13.98 2.78 -1.22
N ALA A 136 13.17 1.78 -1.57
CA ALA A 136 12.91 1.39 -2.94
C ALA A 136 12.27 2.53 -3.74
N SER A 137 11.18 3.12 -3.22
CA SER A 137 10.49 4.25 -3.87
C SER A 137 11.40 5.48 -3.99
N ALA A 138 12.25 5.75 -2.99
CA ALA A 138 13.24 6.83 -3.07
C ALA A 138 14.27 6.58 -4.18
N SER A 139 14.73 5.33 -4.34
CA SER A 139 15.67 4.96 -5.40
C SER A 139 15.09 5.14 -6.79
N VAL A 140 13.82 4.78 -7.00
CA VAL A 140 13.15 4.92 -8.30
C VAL A 140 12.95 6.40 -8.62
N ARG A 141 12.48 7.19 -7.65
CA ARG A 141 12.30 8.63 -7.83
C ARG A 141 13.62 9.34 -8.15
N ARG A 142 14.71 9.01 -7.45
CA ARG A 142 16.04 9.56 -7.75
C ARG A 142 16.51 9.22 -9.16
N ARG A 143 16.38 7.96 -9.58
CA ARG A 143 16.76 7.52 -10.94
C ARG A 143 15.95 8.22 -12.03
N ARG A 144 14.64 8.37 -11.85
CA ARG A 144 13.78 9.11 -12.80
C ARG A 144 14.19 10.58 -12.91
N ILE A 145 14.45 11.25 -11.78
CA ILE A 145 14.90 12.65 -11.77
C ILE A 145 16.26 12.78 -12.47
N ALA A 146 17.22 11.90 -12.14
CA ALA A 146 18.54 11.93 -12.76
C ALA A 146 18.47 11.70 -14.28
N ALA A 147 17.64 10.76 -14.75
CA ALA A 147 17.44 10.51 -16.17
C ALA A 147 16.85 11.73 -16.90
N VAL A 148 15.83 12.38 -16.32
CA VAL A 148 15.24 13.59 -16.90
C VAL A 148 16.25 14.74 -16.91
N ALA A 149 16.96 14.98 -15.81
CA ALA A 149 17.97 16.03 -15.74
C ALA A 149 19.10 15.81 -16.76
N GLY A 150 19.56 14.57 -16.93
CA GLY A 150 20.55 14.22 -17.94
C GLY A 150 20.05 14.45 -19.37
N ALA A 151 18.81 14.04 -19.68
CA ALA A 151 18.22 14.27 -20.99
C ALA A 151 18.05 15.77 -21.31
N VAL A 152 17.63 16.58 -20.32
CA VAL A 152 17.53 18.04 -20.46
C VAL A 152 18.92 18.64 -20.69
N LEU A 153 19.93 18.23 -19.93
CA LEU A 153 21.30 18.73 -20.10
C LEU A 153 21.84 18.41 -21.49
N ILE A 154 21.64 17.18 -21.98
CA ILE A 154 22.05 16.80 -23.34
C ILE A 154 21.33 17.65 -24.38
N ALA A 155 20.01 17.86 -24.25
CA ALA A 155 19.25 18.69 -25.18
C ALA A 155 19.74 20.15 -25.20
N VAL A 156 20.08 20.72 -24.04
CA VAL A 156 20.66 22.08 -23.94
C VAL A 156 22.02 22.16 -24.64
N ILE A 157 22.89 21.17 -24.41
CA ILE A 157 24.23 21.13 -25.04
C ILE A 157 24.09 21.01 -26.56
N VAL A 158 23.26 20.07 -27.04
CA VAL A 158 23.04 19.89 -28.48
C VAL A 158 22.45 21.15 -29.10
N GLY A 159 21.48 21.79 -28.45
CA GLY A 159 20.90 23.05 -28.91
C GLY A 159 21.94 24.18 -29.02
N ALA A 160 22.81 24.33 -28.03
CA ALA A 160 23.89 25.31 -28.05
C ALA A 160 24.90 25.05 -29.19
N VAL A 161 25.33 23.79 -29.35
CA VAL A 161 26.27 23.40 -30.41
C VAL A 161 25.66 23.62 -31.80
N LEU A 162 24.39 23.27 -32.00
CA LEU A 162 23.71 23.51 -33.28
C LEU A 162 23.56 25.02 -33.54
N TRP A 163 23.23 25.82 -32.52
CA TRP A 163 23.16 27.27 -32.66
C TRP A 163 24.50 27.86 -33.12
N GLU A 164 25.62 27.44 -32.54
CA GLU A 164 26.96 27.88 -32.97
C GLU A 164 27.36 27.45 -34.39
N GLN A 165 26.79 26.36 -34.92
CA GLN A 165 27.08 25.89 -36.28
C GLN A 165 26.26 26.60 -37.37
N PHE A 166 25.12 27.19 -37.01
CA PHE A 166 24.18 27.82 -37.95
C PHE A 166 23.99 29.32 -37.73
N ALA A 167 24.67 29.92 -36.74
CA ALA A 167 24.77 31.36 -36.52
C ALA A 167 26.06 31.92 -37.14
#